data_AF-A0A0D9AM79-F1
#
_entry.id   AF-A0A0D9AM79-F1
#
_cell.length_a   1.000
_cell.length_b   1.000
_cell.length_c   1.000
_cell.angle_alpha   90.00
_cell.angle_beta   90.00
_cell.angle_gamma   90.00
#
_symmetry.space_group_name_H-M   'P 1'
#
loop_
_entity.id
_entity.type
_entity.pdbx_description
1 polymer ?
#
loop_
_entity_poly.entity_id
_entity_poly.type
_entity_poly.pdbx_seq_one_letter_code
_entity_poly.pdbx_strand_id
1 'polypeptide(L)'
;MNRRLLQAVLPLAVTLGLSGCSTSSDTDPHARFTAALQKEIDNRALARHVVPVLAERHAGSDQGQFWSSYTALEILQAPRYTAIAERHGFAPARLKTRIKGDASLLISWAFPQRFTRSLSGATEKYVEELRAIPVPPDPEDAEFRQYMIEQEEAQVKALAQAAAGRYQAAADELEAFIAMTRCASGEANSSAALAGCDG
;
A
#
# COMPACT_ATOMS: atom_id res chain seq x y z
N MET A 1 27.91 -36.33 0.20
CA MET A 1 28.53 -35.64 -0.96
C MET A 1 27.85 -36.18 -2.21
N ASN A 2 27.14 -35.45 -3.07
CA ASN A 2 27.04 -34.02 -3.33
C ASN A 2 25.63 -33.70 -3.85
N ARG A 3 24.97 -32.69 -3.26
CA ARG A 3 23.79 -32.01 -3.82
C ARG A 3 24.29 -30.85 -4.67
N ARG A 4 24.26 -30.99 -6.00
CA ARG A 4 24.32 -29.85 -6.93
C ARG A 4 23.45 -30.16 -8.14
N LEU A 5 22.14 -30.03 -7.97
CA LEU A 5 21.24 -29.70 -9.07
C LEU A 5 21.00 -28.20 -8.96
N LEU A 6 21.68 -27.45 -9.81
CA LEU A 6 21.39 -26.04 -10.06
C LEU A 6 19.94 -25.95 -10.54
N GLN A 7 19.04 -25.57 -9.65
CA GLN A 7 17.77 -24.99 -10.06
C GLN A 7 18.06 -23.57 -10.52
N ALA A 8 18.19 -23.41 -11.85
CA ALA A 8 17.97 -22.13 -12.50
C ALA A 8 16.50 -21.75 -12.31
N VAL A 9 16.19 -21.09 -11.21
CA VAL A 9 14.91 -20.39 -11.05
C VAL A 9 15.05 -19.11 -11.85
N LEU A 10 14.46 -19.08 -13.04
CA LEU A 10 14.23 -17.83 -13.78
C LEU A 10 13.62 -16.81 -12.81
N PRO A 11 14.19 -15.61 -12.67
CA PRO A 11 13.43 -14.52 -12.08
C PRO A 11 12.29 -14.22 -13.06
N LEU A 12 11.07 -14.60 -12.69
CA LEU A 12 9.86 -14.04 -13.29
C LEU A 12 9.81 -12.57 -12.84
N ALA A 13 10.64 -11.74 -13.45
CA ALA A 13 10.53 -10.31 -13.37
C ALA A 13 9.21 -9.98 -14.07
N VAL A 14 8.16 -9.75 -13.27
CA VAL A 14 6.96 -9.07 -13.74
C VAL A 14 7.39 -7.63 -14.00
N THR A 15 8.02 -7.40 -15.15
CA THR A 15 8.24 -6.06 -15.69
C THR A 15 6.88 -5.51 -16.07
N LEU A 16 6.31 -4.73 -15.15
CA LEU A 16 5.20 -3.81 -15.40
C LEU A 16 5.70 -2.70 -16.34
N GLY A 17 5.84 -3.03 -17.62
CA GLY A 17 6.06 -2.06 -18.69
C GLY A 17 4.76 -1.36 -19.03
N LEU A 18 4.66 -0.10 -18.63
CA LEU A 18 3.61 0.82 -19.04
C LEU A 18 3.73 1.07 -20.55
N SER A 19 2.61 0.97 -21.27
CA SER A 19 2.45 1.63 -22.57
C SER A 19 1.33 2.65 -22.44
N GLY A 20 1.70 3.92 -22.55
CA GLY A 20 0.81 5.07 -22.60
C GLY A 20 1.66 6.31 -22.85
N CYS A 21 1.69 6.78 -24.10
CA CYS A 21 2.36 8.01 -24.49
C CYS A 21 1.89 9.19 -23.64
N SER A 22 2.83 9.98 -23.10
CA SER A 22 2.59 11.37 -22.67
C SER A 22 3.92 12.13 -22.70
N THR A 23 4.31 12.55 -23.89
CA THR A 23 5.41 13.51 -24.10
C THR A 23 4.87 14.92 -23.92
N SER A 24 4.81 15.40 -22.67
CA SER A 24 4.75 16.84 -22.29
C SER A 24 4.59 17.11 -20.77
N SER A 25 4.48 16.09 -19.91
CA SER A 25 4.08 16.29 -18.49
C SER A 25 5.20 16.34 -17.45
N ASP A 26 6.49 16.26 -17.83
CA ASP A 26 7.57 16.09 -16.84
C ASP A 26 7.79 17.31 -15.92
N THR A 27 7.33 18.49 -16.33
CA THR A 27 7.53 19.74 -15.57
C THR A 27 6.29 20.28 -14.88
N ASP A 28 5.09 19.72 -15.10
CA ASP A 28 3.86 20.21 -14.47
C ASP A 28 3.60 19.49 -13.13
N PRO A 29 3.69 20.18 -11.98
CA PRO A 29 3.36 19.62 -10.66
C PRO A 29 1.99 18.97 -10.59
N HIS A 30 0.97 19.56 -11.24
CA HIS A 30 -0.40 19.09 -11.14
C HIS A 30 -0.60 17.80 -11.96
N ALA A 31 -0.08 17.73 -13.19
CA ALA A 31 -0.08 16.50 -13.99
C ALA A 31 0.67 15.35 -13.29
N ARG A 32 1.79 15.63 -12.61
CA ARG A 32 2.54 14.61 -11.87
C ARG A 32 1.79 14.12 -10.63
N PHE A 33 1.15 15.03 -9.88
CA PHE A 33 0.31 14.67 -8.74
C PHE A 33 -0.89 13.82 -9.17
N THR A 34 -1.64 14.25 -10.19
CA THR A 34 -2.83 13.54 -10.69
C THR A 34 -2.50 12.15 -11.22
N ALA A 35 -1.38 11.99 -11.93
CA ALA A 35 -0.90 10.68 -12.37
C ALA A 35 -0.57 9.74 -11.19
N ALA A 36 0.10 10.27 -10.16
CA ALA A 36 0.39 9.51 -8.95
C ALA A 36 -0.88 9.17 -8.16
N LEU A 37 -1.81 10.11 -8.04
CA LEU A 37 -3.10 9.90 -7.39
C LEU A 37 -3.92 8.80 -8.08
N GLN A 38 -3.96 8.77 -9.41
CA GLN A 38 -4.64 7.70 -10.14
C GLN A 38 -3.98 6.34 -9.92
N LYS A 39 -2.63 6.28 -9.93
CA LYS A 39 -1.88 5.06 -9.58
C LYS A 39 -2.20 4.61 -8.15
N GLU A 40 -2.30 5.55 -7.23
CA GLU A 40 -2.61 5.31 -5.83
C GLU A 40 -4.01 4.72 -5.65
N ILE A 41 -5.03 5.32 -6.27
CA ILE A 41 -6.41 4.83 -6.23
C ILE A 41 -6.49 3.38 -6.74
N ASP A 42 -5.75 3.06 -7.82
CA ASP A 42 -5.66 1.71 -8.35
C ASP A 42 -4.96 0.74 -7.38
N ASN A 43 -3.86 1.17 -6.75
CA ASN A 43 -3.14 0.38 -5.75
C ASN A 43 -4.01 0.09 -4.53
N ARG A 44 -4.74 1.08 -4.01
CA ARG A 44 -5.66 0.93 -2.87
C ARG A 44 -6.84 0.02 -3.20
N ALA A 45 -7.36 0.11 -4.43
CA ALA A 45 -8.38 -0.83 -4.90
C ALA A 45 -7.83 -2.27 -4.96
N LEU A 46 -6.58 -2.46 -5.38
CA LEU A 46 -5.93 -3.76 -5.37
C LEU A 46 -5.70 -4.29 -3.96
N ALA A 47 -5.20 -3.45 -3.04
CA ALA A 47 -4.97 -3.82 -1.65
C ALA A 47 -6.27 -4.27 -0.97
N ARG A 48 -7.36 -3.52 -1.15
CA ARG A 48 -8.70 -3.89 -0.62
C ARG A 48 -9.26 -5.19 -1.20
N HIS A 49 -8.80 -5.63 -2.36
CA HIS A 49 -9.15 -6.95 -2.92
C HIS A 49 -8.27 -8.07 -2.36
N VAL A 50 -6.96 -7.84 -2.27
CA VAL A 50 -5.97 -8.88 -1.95
C VAL A 50 -5.82 -9.11 -0.45
N VAL A 51 -5.65 -8.04 0.32
CA VAL A 51 -5.23 -8.10 1.72
C VAL A 51 -6.24 -8.83 2.62
N PRO A 52 -7.57 -8.63 2.50
CA PRO A 52 -8.54 -9.39 3.30
C PRO A 52 -8.46 -10.91 3.07
N VAL A 53 -8.22 -11.32 1.82
CA VAL A 53 -8.07 -12.75 1.46
C VAL A 53 -6.79 -13.33 2.06
N LEU A 54 -5.71 -12.54 2.14
CA LEU A 54 -4.49 -12.94 2.84
C LEU A 54 -4.72 -13.06 4.35
N ALA A 55 -5.48 -12.15 4.95
CA ALA A 55 -5.84 -12.21 6.36
C ALA A 55 -6.63 -13.47 6.69
N GLU A 56 -7.66 -13.78 5.89
CA GLU A 56 -8.48 -14.98 6.05
C GLU A 56 -7.64 -16.26 5.90
N ARG A 57 -6.80 -16.34 4.86
CA ARG A 57 -5.93 -17.50 4.63
C ARG A 57 -5.00 -17.79 5.81
N HIS A 58 -4.52 -16.75 6.47
CA HIS A 58 -3.57 -16.85 7.58
C HIS A 58 -4.25 -16.68 8.94
N ALA A 59 -5.58 -16.82 9.02
CA ALA A 59 -6.34 -16.66 10.25
C ALA A 59 -5.78 -17.52 11.40
N GLY A 60 -5.70 -16.92 12.59
CA GLY A 60 -5.16 -17.56 13.79
C GLY A 60 -3.63 -17.59 13.89
N SER A 61 -2.91 -16.88 13.00
CA SER A 61 -1.46 -16.73 13.07
C SER A 61 -1.05 -15.25 13.11
N ASP A 62 0.17 -14.95 13.56
CA ASP A 62 0.75 -13.60 13.54
C ASP A 62 0.75 -13.00 12.13
N GLN A 63 0.96 -13.84 11.10
CA GLN A 63 0.87 -13.41 9.70
C GLN A 63 -0.56 -12.98 9.33
N GLY A 64 -1.57 -13.68 9.84
CA GLY A 64 -2.97 -13.29 9.70
C GLY A 64 -3.28 -11.99 10.41
N GLN A 65 -2.72 -11.77 11.60
CA GLN A 65 -2.86 -10.51 12.33
C GLN A 65 -2.28 -9.34 11.53
N PHE A 66 -1.06 -9.47 11.00
CA PHE A 66 -0.47 -8.45 10.12
C PHE A 66 -1.38 -8.08 8.94
N TRP A 67 -1.89 -9.07 8.20
CA TRP A 67 -2.78 -8.80 7.07
C TRP A 67 -4.15 -8.27 7.51
N SER A 68 -4.61 -8.60 8.71
CA SER A 68 -5.82 -8.04 9.31
C SER A 68 -5.63 -6.55 9.65
N SER A 69 -4.52 -6.18 10.27
CA SER A 69 -4.17 -4.77 10.55
C SER A 69 -4.00 -3.97 9.25
N TYR A 70 -3.42 -4.57 8.21
CA TYR A 70 -3.37 -3.98 6.87
C TYR A 70 -4.77 -3.81 6.27
N THR A 71 -5.67 -4.79 6.42
CA THR A 71 -7.07 -4.64 6.00
C THR A 71 -7.75 -3.47 6.72
N ALA A 72 -7.54 -3.34 8.03
CA ALA A 72 -8.10 -2.26 8.84
C ALA A 72 -7.61 -0.87 8.38
N LEU A 73 -6.32 -0.75 8.03
CA LEU A 73 -5.76 0.46 7.43
C LEU A 73 -6.49 0.82 6.14
N GLU A 74 -6.62 -0.15 5.22
CA GLU A 74 -7.26 0.08 3.91
C GLU A 74 -8.75 0.45 4.03
N ILE A 75 -9.45 -0.04 5.05
CA ILE A 75 -10.83 0.34 5.36
C ILE A 75 -10.89 1.77 5.90
N LEU A 76 -10.02 2.10 6.87
CA LEU A 76 -9.99 3.41 7.52
C LEU A 76 -9.78 4.55 6.51
N GLN A 77 -8.86 4.37 5.58
CA GLN A 77 -8.50 5.41 4.61
C GLN A 77 -9.46 5.51 3.42
N ALA A 78 -10.31 4.50 3.20
CA ALA A 78 -11.17 4.43 2.01
C ALA A 78 -12.06 5.67 1.81
N PRO A 79 -12.68 6.28 2.85
CA PRO A 79 -13.45 7.51 2.68
C PRO A 79 -12.60 8.68 2.16
N ARG A 80 -11.39 8.87 2.71
CA ARG A 80 -10.46 9.94 2.31
C ARG A 80 -10.05 9.79 0.85
N TYR A 81 -9.73 8.57 0.42
CA TYR A 81 -9.40 8.27 -0.97
C TYR A 81 -10.58 8.38 -1.93
N THR A 82 -11.80 8.10 -1.46
CA THR A 82 -13.01 8.26 -2.28
C THR A 82 -13.28 9.74 -2.55
N ALA A 83 -13.19 10.58 -1.52
CA ALA A 83 -13.42 12.02 -1.64
C ALA A 83 -12.44 12.70 -2.62
N ILE A 84 -11.14 12.40 -2.51
CA ILE A 84 -10.14 12.96 -3.43
C ILE A 84 -10.34 12.43 -4.87
N ALA A 85 -10.70 11.16 -5.02
CA ALA A 85 -10.94 10.57 -6.34
C ALA A 85 -12.11 11.27 -7.04
N GLU A 86 -13.20 11.52 -6.30
CA GLU A 86 -14.36 12.26 -6.81
C GLU A 86 -13.99 13.69 -7.22
N ARG A 87 -13.18 14.40 -6.41
CA ARG A 87 -12.69 15.75 -6.72
C ARG A 87 -11.94 15.83 -8.06
N HIS A 88 -11.17 14.79 -8.37
CA HIS A 88 -10.36 14.69 -9.60
C HIS A 88 -11.04 13.89 -10.73
N GLY A 89 -12.28 13.44 -10.54
CA GLY A 89 -13.03 12.68 -11.55
C GLY A 89 -12.47 11.28 -11.83
N PHE A 90 -11.72 10.70 -10.89
CA PHE A 90 -11.12 9.38 -11.02
C PHE A 90 -12.08 8.27 -10.58
N ALA A 91 -11.99 7.14 -11.29
CA ALA A 91 -12.64 5.90 -10.90
C ALA A 91 -11.58 4.78 -10.79
N PRO A 92 -11.67 3.89 -9.79
CA PRO A 92 -10.74 2.76 -9.71
C PRO A 92 -10.85 1.83 -10.92
N ALA A 93 -9.73 1.29 -11.40
CA ALA A 93 -9.69 0.37 -12.54
C ALA A 93 -10.20 -1.06 -12.22
N ARG A 94 -11.47 -1.19 -11.80
CA ARG A 94 -12.09 -2.41 -11.21
C ARG A 94 -11.74 -3.75 -11.88
N LEU A 95 -11.84 -3.84 -13.22
CA LEU A 95 -11.58 -5.11 -13.94
C LEU A 95 -10.08 -5.48 -13.94
N LYS A 96 -9.22 -4.49 -14.20
CA LYS A 96 -7.76 -4.65 -14.18
C LYS A 96 -7.29 -5.00 -12.77
N THR A 97 -7.87 -4.36 -11.75
CA THR A 97 -7.62 -4.64 -10.34
C THR A 97 -7.95 -6.08 -9.98
N ARG A 98 -9.10 -6.60 -10.42
CA ARG A 98 -9.51 -7.98 -10.13
C ARG A 98 -8.53 -9.01 -10.71
N ILE A 99 -8.21 -8.89 -12.01
CA ILE A 99 -7.28 -9.81 -12.68
C ILE A 99 -5.90 -9.78 -12.01
N LYS A 100 -5.38 -8.58 -11.73
CA LYS A 100 -4.10 -8.42 -11.03
C LYS A 100 -4.15 -8.96 -9.61
N GLY A 101 -5.27 -8.78 -8.91
CA GLY A 101 -5.48 -9.27 -7.56
C GLY A 101 -5.43 -10.79 -7.48
N ASP A 102 -6.17 -11.47 -8.37
CA ASP A 102 -6.20 -12.93 -8.42
C ASP A 102 -4.81 -13.50 -8.75
N ALA A 103 -4.09 -12.89 -9.69
CA ALA A 103 -2.69 -13.25 -9.96
C ALA A 103 -1.77 -13.03 -8.75
N SER A 104 -1.95 -11.92 -8.02
CA SER A 104 -1.16 -11.61 -6.82
C SER A 104 -1.38 -12.64 -5.71
N LEU A 105 -2.63 -13.09 -5.53
CA LEU A 105 -2.97 -14.16 -4.58
C LEU A 105 -2.34 -15.50 -4.95
N LEU A 106 -2.36 -15.88 -6.24
CA LEU A 106 -1.69 -17.10 -6.68
C LEU A 106 -0.18 -17.07 -6.39
N ILE A 107 0.47 -15.93 -6.65
CA ILE A 107 1.91 -15.75 -6.36
C ILE A 107 2.17 -15.80 -4.85
N SER A 108 1.34 -15.14 -4.04
CA SER A 108 1.51 -15.11 -2.59
C SER A 108 1.36 -16.50 -1.97
N TRP A 109 0.48 -17.35 -2.52
CA TRP A 109 0.29 -18.71 -2.04
C TRP A 109 1.45 -19.62 -2.43
N ALA A 110 1.98 -19.49 -3.65
CA ALA A 110 3.09 -20.30 -4.12
C ALA A 110 4.42 -19.87 -3.48
N PHE A 111 4.61 -18.57 -3.23
CA PHE A 111 5.88 -18.00 -2.78
C PHE A 111 5.70 -16.86 -1.75
N PRO A 112 5.13 -17.14 -0.55
CA PRO A 112 4.72 -16.10 0.40
C PRO A 112 5.85 -15.15 0.78
N GLN A 113 7.04 -15.69 1.09
CA GLN A 113 8.18 -14.84 1.46
C GLN A 113 8.70 -13.97 0.30
N ARG A 114 8.67 -14.49 -0.93
CA ARG A 114 9.10 -13.73 -2.10
C ARG A 114 8.09 -12.63 -2.40
N PHE A 115 6.81 -12.93 -2.27
CA PHE A 115 5.72 -11.96 -2.41
C PHE A 115 5.90 -10.81 -1.43
N THR A 116 6.04 -11.07 -0.12
CA THR A 116 6.18 -10.01 0.89
C THR A 116 7.44 -9.17 0.67
N ARG A 117 8.59 -9.78 0.32
CA ARG A 117 9.81 -9.03 -0.02
C ARG A 117 9.64 -8.16 -1.27
N SER A 118 8.98 -8.70 -2.29
CA SER A 118 8.70 -7.95 -3.51
C SER A 118 7.76 -6.78 -3.24
N LEU A 119 6.76 -6.97 -2.38
CA LEU A 119 5.85 -5.91 -1.96
C LEU A 119 6.61 -4.83 -1.18
N SER A 120 7.42 -5.22 -0.19
CA SER A 120 8.28 -4.31 0.58
C SER A 120 9.17 -3.43 -0.32
N GLY A 121 9.92 -4.04 -1.26
CA GLY A 121 10.79 -3.28 -2.16
C GLY A 121 10.03 -2.42 -3.18
N ALA A 122 8.85 -2.86 -3.64
CA ALA A 122 8.00 -2.06 -4.52
C ALA A 122 7.43 -0.83 -3.81
N THR A 123 6.98 -1.00 -2.56
CA THR A 123 6.46 0.10 -1.73
C THR A 123 7.56 1.10 -1.38
N GLU A 124 8.76 0.64 -1.02
CA GLU A 124 9.90 1.50 -0.73
C GLU A 124 10.25 2.40 -1.93
N LYS A 125 10.40 1.80 -3.11
CA LYS A 125 10.62 2.56 -4.36
C LYS A 125 9.50 3.56 -4.62
N TYR A 126 8.25 3.18 -4.35
CA TYR A 126 7.12 4.05 -4.63
C TYR A 126 7.04 5.25 -3.69
N VAL A 127 7.45 5.12 -2.42
CA VAL A 127 7.62 6.28 -1.51
C VAL A 127 8.62 7.28 -2.09
N GLU A 128 9.74 6.81 -2.65
CA GLU A 128 10.72 7.68 -3.30
C GLU A 128 10.11 8.41 -4.51
N GLU A 129 9.34 7.69 -5.33
CA GLU A 129 8.60 8.27 -6.46
C GLU A 129 7.61 9.36 -5.97
N LEU A 130 6.87 9.12 -4.89
CA LEU A 130 5.92 10.10 -4.31
C LEU A 130 6.63 11.35 -3.77
N ARG A 131 7.74 11.17 -3.03
CA ARG A 131 8.55 12.28 -2.50
C ARG A 131 9.13 13.15 -3.62
N ALA A 132 9.44 12.56 -4.77
CA ALA A 132 9.97 13.27 -5.93
C ALA A 132 8.90 14.09 -6.70
N ILE A 133 7.61 13.91 -6.42
CA ILE A 133 6.54 14.73 -7.02
C ILE A 133 6.60 16.13 -6.40
N PRO A 134 6.63 17.21 -7.19
CA PRO A 134 6.54 18.57 -6.66
C PRO A 134 5.26 18.78 -5.87
N VAL A 135 5.30 19.67 -4.87
CA VAL A 135 4.09 20.03 -4.11
C VAL A 135 3.08 20.68 -5.07
N PRO A 136 1.85 20.15 -5.20
CA PRO A 136 0.84 20.76 -6.05
C PRO A 136 0.43 22.13 -5.50
N PRO A 137 -0.02 23.06 -6.35
CA PRO A 137 -0.38 24.41 -5.93
C PRO A 137 -1.68 24.48 -5.12
N ASP A 138 -2.57 23.50 -5.29
CA ASP A 138 -3.80 23.40 -4.51
C ASP A 138 -3.48 22.90 -3.09
N PRO A 139 -3.88 23.61 -2.02
CA PRO A 139 -3.57 23.23 -0.64
C PRO A 139 -4.12 21.87 -0.22
N GLU A 140 -5.32 21.50 -0.69
CA GLU A 140 -5.93 20.23 -0.33
C GLU A 140 -5.23 19.07 -1.05
N ASP A 141 -4.78 19.26 -2.30
CA ASP A 141 -3.91 18.29 -3.00
C ASP A 141 -2.55 18.17 -2.32
N ALA A 142 -1.99 19.28 -1.83
CA ALA A 142 -0.69 19.29 -1.15
C ALA A 142 -0.76 18.51 0.18
N GLU A 143 -1.81 18.72 0.95
CA GLU A 143 -2.09 17.95 2.17
C GLU A 143 -2.32 16.47 1.84
N PHE A 144 -3.10 16.16 0.80
CA PHE A 144 -3.36 14.78 0.41
C PHE A 144 -2.08 14.07 -0.08
N ARG A 145 -1.21 14.77 -0.83
CA ARG A 145 0.12 14.25 -1.20
C ARG A 145 0.94 13.89 0.03
N GLN A 146 0.94 14.75 1.04
CA GLN A 146 1.67 14.50 2.28
C GLN A 146 1.11 13.26 3.01
N TYR A 147 -0.22 13.15 3.09
CA TYR A 147 -0.87 11.97 3.65
C TYR A 147 -0.50 10.67 2.91
N MET A 148 -0.48 10.67 1.57
CA MET A 148 -0.05 9.49 0.79
C MET A 148 1.37 9.06 1.15
N ILE A 149 2.29 10.02 1.32
CA ILE A 149 3.68 9.74 1.70
C ILE A 149 3.75 9.13 3.10
N GLU A 150 3.09 9.74 4.09
CA GLU A 150 3.08 9.26 5.48
C GLU A 150 2.52 7.84 5.61
N GLN A 151 1.43 7.58 4.90
CA GLN A 151 0.82 6.26 4.87
C GLN A 151 1.73 5.21 4.23
N GLU A 152 2.32 5.52 3.07
CA GLU A 152 3.23 4.59 2.40
C GLU A 152 4.49 4.35 3.21
N GLU A 153 5.00 5.34 3.95
CA GLU A 153 6.11 5.16 4.89
C GLU A 153 5.77 4.19 6.03
N ALA A 154 4.57 4.27 6.60
CA ALA A 154 4.10 3.28 7.58
C ALA A 154 4.02 1.87 6.96
N GLN A 155 3.56 1.78 5.71
CA GLN A 155 3.49 0.52 4.99
C GLN A 155 4.87 -0.04 4.65
N VAL A 156 5.86 0.79 4.30
CA VAL A 156 7.26 0.38 4.13
C VAL A 156 7.80 -0.26 5.41
N LYS A 157 7.63 0.41 6.57
CA LYS A 157 8.09 -0.13 7.86
C LYS A 157 7.45 -1.48 8.16
N ALA A 158 6.13 -1.56 8.06
CA ALA A 158 5.38 -2.79 8.31
C ALA A 158 5.80 -3.93 7.35
N LEU A 159 5.89 -3.65 6.05
CA LEU A 159 6.28 -4.64 5.05
C LEU A 159 7.73 -5.09 5.20
N ALA A 160 8.64 -4.22 5.64
CA ALA A 160 10.01 -4.60 5.96
C ALA A 160 10.07 -5.58 7.16
N GLN A 161 9.27 -5.34 8.20
CA GLN A 161 9.13 -6.28 9.33
C GLN A 161 8.54 -7.62 8.86
N ALA A 162 7.46 -7.60 8.08
CA ALA A 162 6.83 -8.80 7.54
C ALA A 162 7.78 -9.58 6.59
N ALA A 163 8.57 -8.88 5.78
CA ALA A 163 9.59 -9.47 4.90
C ALA A 163 10.74 -10.15 5.69
N ALA A 164 10.94 -9.77 6.95
CA ALA A 164 11.83 -10.42 7.90
C ALA A 164 11.12 -11.51 8.75
N GLY A 165 9.84 -11.77 8.51
CA GLY A 165 9.04 -12.75 9.27
C GLY A 165 8.57 -12.26 10.64
N ARG A 166 8.76 -10.97 10.96
CA ARG A 166 8.36 -10.36 12.24
C ARG A 166 6.94 -9.79 12.12
N TYR A 167 5.96 -10.68 11.96
CA TYR A 167 4.59 -10.27 11.64
C TYR A 167 3.89 -9.51 12.76
N GLN A 168 4.15 -9.82 14.04
CA GLN A 168 3.62 -9.03 15.14
C GLN A 168 4.10 -7.58 15.07
N ALA A 169 5.41 -7.36 14.97
CA ALA A 169 5.98 -6.03 14.80
C ALA A 169 5.45 -5.32 13.55
N ALA A 170 5.19 -6.06 12.47
CA ALA A 170 4.58 -5.51 11.26
C ALA A 170 3.13 -5.02 11.50
N ALA A 171 2.35 -5.77 12.28
CA ALA A 171 0.99 -5.38 12.68
C ALA A 171 1.01 -4.12 13.55
N ASP A 172 1.90 -4.08 14.54
CA ASP A 172 2.03 -2.96 15.48
C ASP A 172 2.35 -1.63 14.75
N GLU A 173 3.18 -1.65 13.72
CA GLU A 173 3.49 -0.46 12.89
C GLU A 173 2.24 0.11 12.20
N LEU A 174 1.37 -0.77 11.67
CA LEU A 174 0.14 -0.33 11.01
C LEU A 174 -0.90 0.14 12.03
N GLU A 175 -1.00 -0.54 13.18
CA GLU A 175 -1.91 -0.18 14.26
C GLU A 175 -1.54 1.18 14.87
N ALA A 176 -0.25 1.47 15.03
CA ALA A 176 0.24 2.78 15.46
C ALA A 176 -0.17 3.88 14.47
N PHE A 177 0.02 3.66 13.16
CA PHE A 177 -0.41 4.62 12.14
C PHE A 177 -1.93 4.83 12.12
N ILE A 178 -2.71 3.77 12.25
CA ILE A 178 -4.18 3.82 12.38
C ILE A 178 -4.59 4.65 13.59
N ALA A 179 -3.97 4.44 14.75
CA ALA A 179 -4.26 5.18 15.97
C ALA A 179 -4.00 6.67 15.80
N MET A 180 -2.82 7.04 15.29
CA MET A 180 -2.46 8.43 15.00
C MET A 180 -3.45 9.08 14.03
N THR A 181 -3.83 8.38 12.95
CA THR A 181 -4.77 8.89 11.95
C THR A 181 -6.13 9.18 12.55
N ARG A 182 -6.64 8.32 13.45
CA ARG A 182 -7.91 8.53 14.16
C ARG A 182 -7.87 9.70 15.14
N CYS A 183 -6.74 9.91 15.81
CA CYS A 183 -6.54 11.08 16.66
C CYS A 183 -6.60 12.37 15.80
N ALA A 184 -5.91 12.38 14.66
CA ALA A 184 -5.88 13.53 13.76
C ALA A 184 -7.24 13.84 13.10
N SER A 185 -8.07 12.83 12.83
CA SER A 185 -9.42 13.02 12.24
C SER A 185 -10.50 13.40 13.26
N GLY A 186 -10.18 13.45 14.56
CA GLY A 186 -11.17 13.74 15.61
C GLY A 186 -12.14 12.59 15.91
N GLU A 187 -11.87 11.37 15.42
CA GLU A 187 -12.69 10.17 15.68
C GLU A 187 -12.41 9.51 17.05
N ALA A 188 -11.76 10.23 17.98
CA ALA A 188 -11.30 9.74 19.28
C ALA A 188 -12.39 9.57 20.37
N ASN A 189 -13.62 9.20 20.00
CA ASN A 189 -14.74 9.05 20.95
C ASN A 189 -14.86 7.64 21.59
N SER A 190 -13.79 6.84 21.61
CA SER A 190 -13.76 5.55 22.32
C SER A 190 -12.56 5.49 23.25
N SER A 191 -12.74 4.98 24.47
CA SER A 191 -11.74 5.01 25.56
C SER A 191 -10.41 4.30 25.24
N ALA A 192 -10.35 3.51 24.16
CA ALA A 192 -9.13 2.92 23.64
C ALA A 192 -8.27 3.88 22.78
N ALA A 193 -8.86 4.94 22.22
CA ALA A 193 -8.15 5.90 21.36
C ALA A 193 -7.32 6.92 22.16
N LEU A 194 -7.77 7.30 23.36
CA LEU A 194 -7.08 8.32 24.17
C LEU A 194 -5.69 7.88 24.65
N ALA A 195 -5.47 6.57 24.88
CA ALA A 195 -4.15 6.06 25.26
C ALA A 195 -3.10 6.16 24.13
N GLY A 196 -3.54 6.34 22.88
CA GLY A 196 -2.67 6.47 21.70
C GLY A 196 -2.44 7.92 21.24
N CYS A 197 -3.13 8.91 21.81
CA CYS A 197 -2.99 10.31 21.43
C CYS A 197 -2.01 11.11 22.32
N ASP A 198 -1.42 10.48 23.36
CA ASP A 198 -0.53 11.11 24.36
C ASP A 198 0.99 10.87 24.09
N GLY A 199 1.37 10.58 22.85
CA GLY A 199 2.76 10.31 22.44
C GLY A 199 3.63 11.56 22.33
#